data_AF-A0A6A4GHM7-F1
#
_entry.id   AF-A0A6A4GHM7-F1
#
_cell.length_a   1.000
_cell.length_b   1.000
_cell.length_c   1.000
_cell.angle_alpha   90.00
_cell.angle_beta   90.00
_cell.angle_gamma   90.00
#
_symmetry.space_group_name_H-M   'P 1'
#
loop_
_entity.id
_entity.type
_entity.pdbx_description
1 polymer ?
#
loop_
_entity_poly.entity_id
_entity_poly.type
_entity_poly.pdbx_seq_one_letter_code
_entity_poly.pdbx_strand_id
1 'polypeptide(L)' 'NLISTYIAQEQAAGRYSRAYSLEELESIIGPFRTLPLELVPKPGSNTFRLVQD' A
#
# COMPACT_ATOMS: atom_id res chain seq x y z
N ASN A 1 13.40 4.15 25.66
CA ASN A 1 12.52 5.02 24.86
C ASN A 1 11.12 4.42 24.91
N LEU A 2 10.14 5.14 25.47
CA LEU A 2 8.77 4.65 25.69
C LEU A 2 8.07 4.23 24.38
N ILE A 3 8.37 4.92 23.27
CA ILE A 3 7.81 4.63 21.95
C ILE A 3 8.27 3.26 21.46
N SER A 4 9.55 2.93 21.60
CA SER A 4 10.09 1.63 21.17
C SER A 4 9.48 0.46 21.93
N THR A 5 9.25 0.62 23.25
CA THR A 5 8.61 -0.40 24.09
C THR A 5 7.16 -0.61 23.68
N TYR A 6 6.42 0.47 23.42
CA TYR A 6 5.05 0.38 22.92
C TYR A 6 4.97 -0.36 21.57
N ILE A 7 5.85 -0.02 20.62
CA ILE A 7 5.91 -0.69 19.31
C ILE A 7 6.15 -2.20 19.46
N ALA A 8 7.08 -2.60 20.33
CA ALA A 8 7.37 -4.01 20.56
C ALA A 8 6.19 -4.78 21.17
N GLN A 9 5.43 -4.14 22.09
CA GLN A 9 4.23 -4.73 22.68
C GLN A 9 3.13 -4.95 21.64
N GLU A 10 2.89 -3.96 20.77
CA GLU A 10 1.86 -4.08 19.74
C GLU A 10 2.24 -5.11 18.65
N GLN A 11 3.53 -5.24 18.34
CA GLN A 11 4.04 -6.30 17.45
C GLN A 11 3.90 -7.70 18.09
N ALA A 12 4.21 -7.84 19.38
CA ALA A 12 4.02 -9.10 20.10
C ALA A 12 2.54 -9.49 20.20
N ALA A 13 1.64 -8.51 20.25
CA ALA A 13 0.19 -8.72 20.21
C ALA A 13 -0.35 -9.02 18.79
N GLY A 14 0.49 -9.01 17.76
CA GLY A 14 0.10 -9.28 16.37
C GLY A 14 -0.79 -8.20 15.75
N ARG A 15 -0.88 -7.01 16.36
CA ARG A 15 -1.70 -5.90 15.85
C ARG A 15 -1.03 -5.17 14.69
N TYR A 16 0.30 -5.15 14.68
CA TYR A 16 1.10 -4.62 13.59
C TYR A 16 2.20 -5.61 13.21
N SER A 17 2.52 -5.64 11.92
CA SER A 17 3.74 -6.27 11.45
C SER A 17 4.97 -5.50 11.92
N ARG A 18 6.14 -6.11 11.75
CA ARG A 18 7.41 -5.41 11.86
C ARG A 18 7.60 -4.41 10.72
N ALA A 19 8.63 -3.57 10.87
CA ALA A 19 9.14 -2.80 9.73
C ALA A 19 9.67 -3.77 8.66
N TYR A 20 9.33 -3.51 7.41
CA TYR A 20 9.87 -4.19 6.24
C TYR A 20 10.94 -3.32 5.60
N SER A 21 11.98 -3.95 5.05
CA SER A 21 12.82 -3.26 4.07
C SER A 21 12.04 -3.04 2.77
N LEU A 22 12.53 -2.17 1.90
CA LEU A 22 11.93 -1.95 0.58
C LEU A 22 11.89 -3.28 -0.21
N GLU A 23 12.99 -4.01 -0.22
CA GLU A 23 13.12 -5.29 -0.93
C GLU A 23 12.17 -6.34 -0.38
N GLU A 24 12.04 -6.43 0.95
CA GLU A 24 11.08 -7.34 1.57
C GLU A 24 9.64 -6.98 1.18
N LEU A 25 9.31 -5.69 1.21
CA LEU A 25 7.97 -5.23 0.87
C LEU A 25 7.65 -5.52 -0.61
N GLU A 26 8.57 -5.19 -1.53
CA GLU A 26 8.43 -5.47 -2.96
C GLU A 26 8.36 -6.97 -3.27
N SER A 27 9.03 -7.82 -2.48
CA SER A 27 8.93 -9.27 -2.63
C SER A 27 7.56 -9.82 -2.23
N ILE A 28 6.88 -9.15 -1.28
CA ILE A 28 5.57 -9.57 -0.75
C ILE A 28 4.44 -9.06 -1.64
N ILE A 29 4.46 -7.79 -2.02
CA ILE A 29 3.34 -7.15 -2.73
C ILE A 29 3.60 -6.90 -4.22
N GLY A 30 4.83 -7.16 -4.68
CA GLY A 30 5.32 -6.73 -5.98
C GLY A 30 5.95 -5.33 -5.95
N PRO A 31 6.68 -4.95 -7.01
CA PRO A 31 7.26 -3.62 -7.10
C PRO A 31 6.17 -2.55 -6.97
N PHE A 32 6.45 -1.47 -6.24
CA PHE A 32 5.58 -0.29 -6.22
C PHE A 32 5.67 0.43 -7.57
N ARG A 33 5.06 -0.15 -8.59
CA ARG A 33 4.86 0.51 -9.87
C ARG A 33 3.67 1.41 -9.69
N THR A 34 3.89 2.72 -9.79
CA THR A 34 2.82 3.63 -10.22
C THR A 34 2.52 3.24 -11.67
N LEU A 35 1.65 2.26 -11.85
CA LEU A 35 1.11 1.99 -13.17
C LEU A 35 0.41 3.28 -13.63
N PRO A 36 0.65 3.72 -14.87
CA PRO A 36 0.02 4.93 -15.36
C PRO A 36 -1.49 4.79 -15.22
N LEU A 37 -2.09 5.76 -14.52
CA LEU A 37 -3.53 5.79 -14.31
C LEU A 37 -4.17 6.21 -15.63
N GLU A 38 -4.97 5.33 -16.20
CA GLU A 38 -5.68 5.62 -17.44
C GLU A 38 -7.05 6.23 -17.16
N LEU A 39 -7.45 7.18 -18.01
CA LEU A 39 -8.78 7.78 -17.96
C LEU A 39 -9.67 7.15 -19.01
N VAL A 40 -10.71 6.44 -18.56
CA VAL A 40 -11.69 5.78 -19.43
C VAL A 40 -13.02 6.53 -19.39
N PRO A 41 -13.60 6.97 -20.52
CA PRO A 41 -14.88 7.66 -20.53
C PRO A 41 -16.02 6.75 -20.04
N LYS A 42 -16.96 7.30 -19.24
CA LYS A 42 -18.17 6.57 -18.84
C LYS A 42 -19.17 6.56 -19.99
N PRO A 43 -19.75 5.39 -20.35
CA PRO A 43 -20.80 5.33 -21.36
C PRO A 43 -21.97 6.26 -21.00
N GLY A 44 -22.38 7.12 -21.94
CA GLY A 44 -23.52 8.04 -21.76
C GLY A 44 -23.29 9.21 -20.80
N SER A 45 -22.03 9.55 -20.46
CA SER A 45 -21.71 10.68 -19.57
C SER A 45 -20.47 11.44 -20.04
N ASN A 46 -20.37 12.73 -19.69
CA ASN A 46 -19.19 13.58 -19.90
C ASN A 46 -18.13 13.43 -18.80
N THR A 47 -18.18 12.34 -18.02
CA THR A 47 -17.28 12.09 -16.89
C THR A 47 -16.40 10.87 -17.18
N PHE A 48 -15.18 10.87 -16.63
CA PHE A 48 -14.20 9.79 -16.79
C PHE A 48 -14.14 8.88 -15.55
N ARG A 49 -13.62 7.67 -15.72
CA ARG A 49 -13.17 6.76 -14.66
C ARG A 49 -11.65 6.74 -14.70
N LEU A 50 -11.05 6.74 -13.53
CA LEU A 50 -9.63 6.51 -13.38
C LEU A 50 -9.44 5.00 -13.16
N VAL A 51 -8.65 4.36 -14.01
CA VAL A 51 -8.40 2.92 -14.01
C VAL A 51 -6.91 2.69 -13.86
N GLN A 52 -6.56 1.75 -12.99
CA GLN A 52 -5.21 1.20 -12.91
C GLN A 52 -5.30 -0.20 -13.53
N ASP A 53 -4.58 -0.43 -14.63
CA ASP A 53 -4.43 -1.77 -15.24
C ASP A 53 -3.64 -2.71 -14.31
#